data_AF-A0A945W2H0-F1
#
_entry.id   AF-A0A945W2H0-F1
#
_cell.length_a   1.000
_cell.length_b   1.000
_cell.length_c   1.000
_cell.angle_alpha   90.00
_cell.angle_beta   90.00
_cell.angle_gamma   90.00
#
_symmetry.space_group_name_H-M   'P 1'
#
loop_
_entity.id
_entity.type
_entity.pdbx_description
1 polymer ?
#
loop_
_entity_poly.entity_id
_entity_poly.type
_entity_poly.pdbx_seq_one_letter_code
_entity_poly.pdbx_strand_id
1 'polypeptide(L)' 'MEIQNRENDTFVSTDKLDRKWIDINIPCSAACPALTDIPGYIQAIKDGDHKTAYRINRMENILP' A
#
# COMPACT_ATOMS: atom_id res chain seq x y z
N MET A 1 -9.41 -24.70 10.98
CA MET A 1 -8.12 -24.56 10.28
C MET A 1 -7.22 -23.80 11.23
N GLU A 2 -6.29 -24.48 11.89
CA GLU A 2 -5.44 -23.92 12.94
C GLU A 2 -4.37 -23.02 12.32
N ILE A 3 -4.30 -21.77 12.77
CA ILE A 3 -3.27 -20.82 12.36
C ILE A 3 -2.10 -20.98 13.32
N GLN A 4 -1.06 -21.70 12.88
CA GLN A 4 0.21 -21.73 13.59
C GLN A 4 1.01 -20.46 13.27
N ASN A 5 1.15 -19.59 14.27
CA ASN A 5 2.06 -18.45 14.24
C ASN A 5 3.49 -18.96 14.08
N ARG A 6 4.15 -18.63 12.95
CA ARG A 6 5.60 -18.69 12.82
C ARG A 6 6.12 -17.26 12.69
N GLU A 7 7.03 -16.91 13.58
CA GLU A 7 7.81 -15.66 13.49
C GLU A 7 8.50 -15.61 12.11
N ASN A 8 8.21 -14.57 11.33
CA ASN A 8 8.75 -14.23 10.00
C ASN A 8 8.22 -14.91 8.73
N ASP A 9 7.04 -15.53 8.73
CA ASP A 9 6.39 -15.90 7.46
C ASP A 9 5.27 -14.89 7.14
N THR A 10 5.56 -13.92 6.27
CA THR A 10 4.54 -12.97 5.79
C THR A 10 3.46 -13.76 5.03
N PHE A 11 2.28 -13.89 5.62
CA PHE A 11 1.14 -14.50 4.93
C PHE A 11 0.69 -13.58 3.80
N VAL A 12 0.94 -14.01 2.55
CA VAL A 12 0.45 -13.33 1.35
C VAL A 12 -0.84 -14.02 0.90
N SER A 13 -1.95 -13.28 0.90
CA SER A 13 -3.22 -13.81 0.36
C SER A 13 -3.06 -14.12 -1.13
N THR A 14 -3.52 -15.29 -1.53
CA THR A 14 -3.59 -15.74 -2.93
C THR A 14 -4.97 -15.48 -3.56
N ASP A 15 -5.89 -14.88 -2.82
CA ASP A 15 -7.23 -14.59 -3.29
C ASP A 15 -7.17 -13.62 -4.48
N LYS A 16 -8.08 -13.77 -5.43
CA LYS A 16 -8.19 -12.81 -6.53
C LYS A 16 -8.57 -11.45 -5.95
N LEU A 17 -7.70 -10.47 -6.14
CA LEU A 17 -7.96 -9.08 -5.78
C LEU A 17 -9.21 -8.59 -6.52
N ASP A 18 -10.28 -8.32 -5.76
CA ASP A 18 -11.46 -7.65 -6.29
C ASP A 18 -11.16 -6.16 -6.41
N ARG A 19 -10.99 -5.70 -7.66
CA ARG A 19 -10.69 -4.30 -7.93
C ARG A 19 -11.78 -3.37 -7.43
N LYS A 20 -13.05 -3.78 -7.54
CA LYS A 20 -14.18 -2.97 -7.07
C LYS A 20 -14.15 -2.82 -5.55
N TRP A 21 -13.80 -3.89 -4.84
CA TRP A 21 -13.61 -3.82 -3.39
C TRP A 21 -12.47 -2.86 -3.02
N ILE A 22 -11.35 -2.91 -3.73
CA ILE A 22 -10.22 -1.99 -3.50
C ILE A 22 -10.64 -0.54 -3.72
N ASP A 23 -11.32 -0.23 -4.83
CA ASP A 23 -11.71 1.14 -5.14
C ASP A 23 -12.70 1.71 -4.11
N ILE A 24 -13.55 0.86 -3.51
CA ILE A 24 -14.49 1.24 -2.44
C ILE A 24 -13.77 1.46 -1.10
N ASN A 25 -12.86 0.56 -0.72
CA ASN A 25 -12.27 0.53 0.62
C ASN A 25 -10.95 1.29 0.73
N ILE A 26 -10.31 1.59 -0.40
CA ILE A 26 -9.08 2.37 -0.49
C ILE A 26 -9.36 3.64 -1.34
N PRO A 27 -10.29 4.50 -0.90
CA PRO A 27 -10.74 5.65 -1.70
C PRO A 27 -9.64 6.70 -1.88
N CYS A 28 -8.61 6.71 -1.02
CA CYS A 28 -7.52 7.68 -1.08
C CYS A 28 -6.79 7.66 -2.43
N SER A 29 -6.60 6.48 -3.04
CA SER A 29 -5.92 6.36 -4.33
C SER A 29 -6.65 7.08 -5.46
N ALA A 30 -7.99 7.10 -5.44
CA ALA A 30 -8.81 7.83 -6.41
C ALA A 30 -9.04 9.30 -6.00
N ALA A 31 -9.00 9.60 -4.70
CA ALA A 31 -9.20 10.94 -4.19
C ALA A 31 -7.99 11.86 -4.41
N CYS A 32 -6.79 11.31 -4.59
CA CYS A 32 -5.58 12.09 -4.84
C CYS A 32 -5.60 12.72 -6.24
N PRO A 33 -5.58 14.06 -6.36
CA PRO A 33 -5.55 14.71 -7.68
C PRO A 33 -4.27 14.42 -8.47
N ALA A 34 -3.17 14.18 -7.75
CA ALA A 34 -1.88 13.82 -8.33
C ALA A 34 -1.72 12.31 -8.55
N LEU A 35 -2.75 11.50 -8.25
CA LEU A 35 -2.72 10.04 -8.40
C LEU A 35 -1.53 9.36 -7.71
N THR A 36 -1.06 9.93 -6.60
CA THR A 36 0.02 9.34 -5.79
C THR A 36 -0.43 7.97 -5.23
N ASP A 37 0.48 7.00 -5.23
CA ASP A 37 0.28 5.70 -4.56
C ASP A 37 0.36 5.87 -3.03
N ILE A 38 -0.74 6.35 -2.47
CA ILE A 38 -0.90 6.62 -1.04
C ILE A 38 -0.73 5.34 -0.20
N PRO A 39 -1.40 4.22 -0.52
CA PRO A 39 -1.20 2.98 0.24
C PRO A 39 0.26 2.52 0.21
N GLY A 40 0.93 2.63 -0.93
CA GLY A 40 2.32 2.23 -1.09
C GLY A 40 3.29 3.02 -0.23
N TYR A 41 3.22 4.36 -0.21
CA TYR A 41 4.14 5.13 0.63
C TYR A 41 3.84 4.96 2.12
N ILE A 42 2.57 4.80 2.53
CA ILE A 42 2.21 4.52 3.93
C ILE A 42 2.79 3.18 4.36
N GLN A 43 2.69 2.16 3.52
CA GLN A 43 3.28 0.85 3.78
C GLN A 43 4.81 0.95 3.91
N ALA A 44 5.48 1.69 3.02
CA ALA A 44 6.93 1.91 3.12
C ALA A 44 7.33 2.64 4.41
N ILE A 45 6.54 3.63 4.88
CA ILE A 45 6.76 4.29 6.18
C ILE A 45 6.62 3.27 7.32
N LYS A 46 5.56 2.45 7.30
CA LYS A 46 5.32 1.41 8.32
C LYS A 46 6.50 0.44 8.41
N ASP A 47 7.09 0.09 7.27
CA ASP A 47 8.23 -0.84 7.19
C ASP A 47 9.58 -0.16 7.49
N GLY A 48 9.59 1.14 7.79
CA GLY A 48 10.79 1.93 8.07
C GLY A 48 11.60 2.32 6.82
N ASP A 49 11.12 1.99 5.62
CA ASP A 49 11.73 2.37 4.35
C ASP A 49 11.28 3.77 3.90
N HIS A 50 11.75 4.77 4.64
CA HIS A 50 11.45 6.17 4.35
C HIS A 50 11.97 6.63 2.97
N LYS A 51 13.02 5.99 2.44
CA LYS A 51 13.56 6.32 1.12
C LYS A 51 12.59 5.92 0.02
N THR A 52 12.02 4.73 0.11
CA THR A 52 10.98 4.28 -0.81
C THR A 52 9.72 5.12 -0.66
N ALA A 53 9.29 5.44 0.57
CA ALA A 53 8.15 6.32 0.79
C ALA A 53 8.33 7.70 0.12
N TYR A 54 9.50 8.32 0.28
CA TYR A 54 9.84 9.59 -0.38
C TYR A 54 9.80 9.47 -1.89
N ARG A 55 10.40 8.40 -2.44
CA ARG A 55 10.41 8.14 -3.88
C ARG A 55 9.00 8.01 -4.44
N ILE A 56 8.12 7.24 -3.77
CA ILE A 56 6.73 7.04 -4.20
C ILE A 56 5.98 8.37 -4.24
N ASN A 57 6.05 9.17 -3.16
CA ASN A 57 5.44 10.50 -3.12
C ASN A 57 5.92 11.40 -4.26
N ARG A 58 7.21 11.33 -4.58
CA ARG A 58 7.83 12.15 -5.64
C ARG A 58 7.57 11.71 -7.07
N MET A 59 7.15 10.47 -7.32
CA MET A 59 7.02 9.97 -8.68
C MET A 59 5.94 10.70 -9.46
N GLU A 60 4.76 10.85 -8.84
CA GLU A 60 3.62 11.52 -9.46
C GLU A 60 3.45 12.95 -8.95
N ASN A 61 3.88 13.25 -7.71
CA ASN A 61 3.79 14.58 -7.12
C ASN A 61 5.17 15.23 -6.98
N ILE A 62 5.48 16.16 -7.89
CA ILE A 62 6.71 16.98 -7.83
C ILE A 62 6.74 17.92 -6.61
N LEU A 63 5.61 18.21 -5.96
CA LEU A 63 5.54 18.99 -4.72
C LEU A 63 4.76 18.17 -3.67
N PRO A 64 5.37 17.09 -3.14
CA PRO A 64 4.73 16.15 -2.24
C PRO A 64 4.42 16.73 -0.88
#